data_AF-A0A7X8E7B2-F1
#
_entry.id   AF-A0A7X8E7B2-F1
#
_cell.length_a   1.000
_cell.length_b   1.000
_cell.length_c   1.000
_cell.angle_alpha   90.00
_cell.angle_beta   90.00
_cell.angle_gamma   90.00
#
_symmetry.space_group_name_H-M   'P 1'
#
loop_
_entity.id
_entity.type
_entity.pdbx_description
1 polymer ?
#
loop_
_entity_poly.entity_id
_entity_poly.type
_entity_poly.pdbx_seq_one_letter_code
_entity_poly.pdbx_strand_id
1 'polypeptide(L)'
;MENYLKVANDPILWLMCLPLVLIVGIQAIIFTRKAFATGKTVKLSREEGIKAFRVGAIAAIGPSLSVLVVMLGMMAVVGAPITWLRLSIIGSAPAELAAAAMGAQAMGVEFGSPQYDVTAFASSVWTMTLKGGLYHGF
;
A
#
# COMPACT_ATOMS: atom_id res chain seq x y z
N MET A 1 17.69 17.73 16.34
CA MET A 1 16.76 16.72 15.81
C MET A 1 17.28 16.29 14.45
N GLU A 2 17.96 15.15 14.38
CA GLU A 2 18.22 14.55 13.07
C GLU A 2 16.89 14.34 12.39
N ASN A 3 16.81 14.82 11.15
CA ASN A 3 15.58 14.84 10.39
C ASN A 3 15.21 13.39 10.06
N TYR A 4 14.31 12.77 10.81
CA TYR A 4 13.90 11.37 10.62
C TYR A 4 13.43 11.11 9.18
N LEU A 5 12.96 12.16 8.47
CA LEU A 5 12.63 12.10 7.05
C LEU A 5 13.82 11.75 6.16
N LYS A 6 15.06 12.03 6.58
CA LYS A 6 16.27 11.54 5.87
C LYS A 6 16.34 10.02 5.94
N VAL A 7 16.05 9.43 7.10
CA VAL A 7 15.96 7.97 7.27
C VAL A 7 14.76 7.43 6.50
N ALA A 8 13.60 8.09 6.60
CA ALA A 8 12.37 7.64 5.95
C ALA A 8 12.42 7.69 4.42
N ASN A 9 13.25 8.55 3.83
CA ASN A 9 13.46 8.67 2.37
C ASN A 9 14.84 8.15 1.92
N ASP A 10 15.50 7.34 2.75
CA ASP A 10 16.80 6.78 2.41
C ASP A 10 16.71 5.93 1.12
N PRO A 11 17.63 6.09 0.15
CA PRO A 11 17.68 5.28 -1.07
C PRO A 11 17.69 3.76 -0.82
N ILE A 12 18.21 3.31 0.32
CA ILE A 12 18.20 1.90 0.72
C ILE A 12 16.75 1.41 0.92
N LEU A 13 15.88 2.22 1.53
CA LEU A 13 14.47 1.85 1.71
C LEU A 13 13.75 1.70 0.38
N TRP A 14 14.05 2.54 -0.61
CA TRP A 14 13.53 2.37 -1.98
C TRP A 14 13.93 1.02 -2.57
N LEU A 15 15.20 0.65 -2.43
CA LEU A 15 15.73 -0.62 -2.93
C LEU A 15 15.10 -1.82 -2.23
N MET A 16 14.76 -1.71 -0.94
CA MET A 16 14.04 -2.76 -0.21
C MET A 16 12.56 -2.85 -0.59
N CYS A 17 11.91 -1.73 -0.91
CA CYS A 17 10.51 -1.70 -1.30
C CYS A 17 10.27 -2.21 -2.74
N LEU A 18 11.21 -1.94 -3.65
CA LEU A 18 11.06 -2.22 -5.08
C LEU A 18 10.74 -3.70 -5.40
N PRO A 19 11.45 -4.72 -4.85
CA PRO A 19 11.17 -6.12 -5.13
C PRO A 19 9.74 -6.54 -4.74
N LEU A 20 9.25 -6.06 -3.60
CA LEU A 20 7.89 -6.36 -3.13
C LEU A 20 6.83 -5.81 -4.07
N VAL A 21 6.97 -4.55 -4.51
CA VAL A 21 6.04 -3.94 -5.46
C VAL A 21 6.08 -4.67 -6.81
N LEU A 22 7.27 -5.07 -7.27
CA LEU A 22 7.42 -5.87 -8.48
C LEU A 22 6.69 -7.21 -8.39
N ILE A 23 6.79 -7.91 -7.24
CA ILE A 23 6.08 -9.17 -7.01
C ILE A 23 4.56 -8.98 -7.14
N VAL A 24 4.00 -7.92 -6.56
CA VAL A 24 2.56 -7.62 -6.67
C VAL A 24 2.16 -7.36 -8.13
N GLY A 25 2.98 -6.61 -8.87
CA GLY A 25 2.76 -6.39 -10.31
C GLY A 25 2.74 -7.71 -11.11
N ILE A 26 3.68 -8.61 -10.81
CA ILE A 26 3.73 -9.95 -11.42
C ILE A 26 2.48 -10.77 -11.05
N GLN A 27 2.06 -10.73 -9.79
CA GLN A 27 0.84 -11.41 -9.32
C GLN A 27 -0.41 -10.91 -10.06
N ALA A 28 -0.55 -9.60 -10.26
CA ALA A 28 -1.67 -9.02 -11.02
C ALA A 28 -1.73 -9.57 -12.46
N ILE A 29 -0.58 -9.72 -13.12
CA ILE A 29 -0.49 -10.31 -14.47
C ILE A 29 -0.88 -11.79 -14.44
N ILE A 30 -0.34 -12.56 -13.50
CA ILE A 30 -0.64 -13.99 -13.35
C ILE A 30 -2.13 -14.21 -13.10
N PHE A 31 -2.73 -13.44 -12.18
CA PHE A 31 -4.16 -13.55 -11.89
C PHE A 31 -5.03 -13.16 -13.06
N THR A 32 -4.68 -12.10 -13.78
CA THR A 32 -5.39 -11.72 -15.01
C THR A 32 -5.34 -12.86 -16.03
N ARG A 33 -4.16 -13.44 -16.28
CA ARG A 33 -4.01 -14.58 -17.21
C ARG A 33 -4.83 -15.79 -16.77
N LYS A 34 -4.83 -16.10 -15.47
CA LYS A 34 -5.63 -17.19 -14.90
C LYS A 34 -7.13 -16.92 -15.05
N ALA A 35 -7.59 -15.70 -14.80
CA ALA A 35 -9.00 -15.31 -14.97
C ALA A 35 -9.48 -15.54 -16.41
N PHE A 36 -8.68 -15.15 -17.42
CA PHE A 36 -9.00 -15.41 -18.82
C PHE A 36 -8.95 -16.90 -19.20
N ALA A 37 -8.04 -17.67 -18.60
CA ALA A 37 -7.98 -19.12 -18.81
C ALA A 37 -9.22 -19.83 -18.24
N THR A 38 -9.64 -19.47 -17.02
CA THR A 38 -10.84 -19.99 -16.37
C THR A 38 -12.12 -19.51 -17.05
N GLY A 39 -12.14 -18.31 -17.63
CA GLY A 39 -13.28 -17.83 -18.42
C GLY A 39 -13.68 -18.80 -19.54
N LYS A 40 -12.72 -19.52 -20.12
CA LYS A 40 -12.98 -20.52 -21.16
C LYS A 40 -13.73 -21.75 -20.64
N THR A 41 -13.55 -22.14 -19.38
CA THR A 41 -14.24 -23.30 -18.80
C THR A 41 -15.70 -23.00 -18.49
N VAL A 42 -16.03 -21.74 -18.23
CA VAL A 42 -17.41 -21.26 -17.99
C VAL A 42 -18.11 -20.72 -19.24
N LYS A 43 -17.60 -21.05 -20.45
CA LYS A 43 -18.13 -20.62 -21.76
C LYS A 43 -18.19 -19.10 -21.95
N LEU A 44 -17.35 -18.33 -21.26
CA LEU A 44 -17.23 -16.90 -21.48
C LEU A 44 -16.52 -16.64 -22.82
N SER A 45 -17.11 -15.82 -23.69
CA SER A 45 -16.42 -15.43 -24.92
C SER A 45 -15.23 -14.52 -24.60
N ARG A 46 -14.24 -14.50 -25.49
CA ARG A 46 -13.07 -13.62 -25.34
C ARG A 46 -13.47 -12.14 -25.33
N GLU A 47 -14.48 -11.77 -26.11
CA GLU A 47 -14.99 -10.41 -26.19
C GLU A 47 -15.65 -9.96 -24.88
N GLU A 48 -16.47 -10.82 -24.28
CA GLU A 48 -17.08 -10.55 -22.96
C GLU A 48 -16.02 -10.41 -21.88
N GLY A 49 -15.00 -11.26 -21.87
CA GLY A 49 -13.89 -11.16 -20.92
C GLY A 49 -13.12 -9.85 -21.04
N ILE A 50 -12.83 -9.40 -22.27
CA ILE A 50 -12.15 -8.12 -22.51
C ILE A 50 -13.06 -6.95 -22.12
N LYS A 51 -14.35 -7.02 -22.43
CA LYS A 51 -15.33 -6.00 -22.05
C LYS A 51 -15.41 -5.88 -20.53
N ALA A 52 -15.52 -6.99 -19.81
CA ALA A 52 -15.55 -7.02 -18.36
C ALA A 52 -14.25 -6.45 -17.76
N PHE A 53 -13.09 -6.82 -18.29
CA PHE A 53 -11.80 -6.27 -17.85
C PHE A 53 -11.73 -4.75 -18.05
N ARG A 54 -12.19 -4.23 -19.20
CA ARG A 54 -12.23 -2.79 -19.47
C ARG A 54 -13.16 -2.05 -18.51
N VAL A 55 -14.35 -2.58 -18.26
CA VAL A 55 -15.29 -2.00 -17.30
C VAL A 55 -14.68 -1.98 -15.90
N GLY A 56 -14.06 -3.08 -15.47
CA GLY A 56 -13.36 -3.16 -14.18
C GLY A 56 -12.21 -2.16 -14.08
N ALA A 57 -11.40 -2.01 -15.13
CA ALA A 57 -10.30 -1.05 -15.15
C ALA A 57 -10.78 0.41 -15.04
N ILE A 58 -11.88 0.76 -15.72
CA ILE A 58 -12.49 2.10 -15.61
C ILE A 58 -13.09 2.30 -14.21
N ALA A 59 -13.78 1.30 -13.67
CA ALA A 59 -14.37 1.37 -12.34
C ALA A 59 -13.32 1.51 -11.23
N ALA A 60 -12.10 0.98 -11.42
CA ALA A 60 -11.00 1.09 -10.46
C ALA A 60 -10.42 2.51 -10.33
N ILE A 61 -10.65 3.41 -11.30
CA ILE A 61 -10.10 4.77 -11.29
C ILE A 61 -10.56 5.55 -10.05
N GLY A 62 -11.85 5.47 -9.71
CA GLY A 62 -12.41 6.18 -8.57
C GLY A 62 -11.73 5.81 -7.25
N PRO A 63 -11.71 4.52 -6.87
CA PRO A 63 -10.96 4.04 -5.71
C PRO A 63 -9.47 4.40 -5.74
N SER A 64 -8.81 4.32 -6.89
CA SER A 64 -7.37 4.65 -7.01
C SER A 64 -7.07 6.13 -6.71
N LEU A 65 -7.92 7.05 -7.18
CA LEU A 65 -7.76 8.48 -6.88
C LEU A 65 -7.97 8.78 -5.39
N SER A 66 -8.92 8.11 -4.75
CA SER A 66 -9.14 8.24 -3.30
C SER A 66 -7.92 7.80 -2.50
N VAL A 67 -7.32 6.67 -2.87
CA VAL A 67 -6.08 6.17 -2.24
C VAL A 67 -4.90 7.12 -2.46
N LEU A 68 -4.80 7.73 -3.65
CA LEU A 68 -3.73 8.68 -3.98
C LEU A 68 -3.73 9.92 -3.08
N VAL A 69 -4.90 10.44 -2.70
CA VAL A 69 -4.98 11.60 -1.79
C VAL A 69 -4.40 11.25 -0.41
N VAL A 70 -4.74 10.07 0.11
CA VAL A 70 -4.21 9.61 1.41
C VAL A 70 -2.71 9.34 1.33
N MET A 71 -2.25 8.79 0.21
CA MET A 71 -0.82 8.57 -0.08
C MET A 71 -0.01 9.86 0.09
N LEU A 72 -0.45 10.95 -0.53
CA LEU A 72 0.26 12.23 -0.46
C LEU A 72 0.37 12.74 0.99
N GLY A 73 -0.69 12.59 1.78
CA GLY A 73 -0.67 12.96 3.21
C GLY A 73 0.31 12.11 4.02
N MET A 74 0.35 10.80 3.77
CA MET A 74 1.24 9.88 4.47
C MET A 74 2.71 10.07 4.09
N MET A 75 3.01 10.42 2.84
CA MET A 75 4.38 10.68 2.38
C MET A 75 5.07 11.79 3.17
N ALA A 76 4.33 12.79 3.62
CA ALA A 76 4.86 13.90 4.41
C ALA A 76 5.32 13.47 5.82
N VAL A 77 4.85 12.32 6.33
CA VAL A 77 5.09 11.87 7.71
C VAL A 77 5.85 10.54 7.79
N VAL A 78 5.59 9.60 6.88
CA VAL A 78 6.20 8.26 6.88
C VAL A 78 7.21 8.10 5.73
N GLY A 79 7.37 9.13 4.90
CA GLY A 79 8.26 9.11 3.76
C GLY A 79 7.68 8.40 2.54
N ALA A 80 8.29 8.66 1.38
CA ALA A 80 7.82 8.14 0.10
C ALA A 80 7.96 6.61 -0.06
N PRO A 81 9.08 5.96 0.30
CA PRO A 81 9.26 4.53 0.02
C PRO A 81 8.25 3.66 0.77
N ILE A 82 8.10 3.87 2.08
CA ILE A 82 7.20 3.07 2.91
C ILE A 82 5.75 3.31 2.51
N THR A 83 5.34 4.57 2.33
CA THR A 83 3.97 4.88 1.91
C THR A 83 3.63 4.21 0.57
N TRP A 84 4.57 4.22 -0.37
CA TRP A 84 4.39 3.57 -1.67
C TRP A 84 4.27 2.04 -1.56
N LEU A 85 5.14 1.39 -0.79
CA LEU A 85 5.08 -0.05 -0.54
C LEU A 85 3.73 -0.45 0.08
N ARG A 86 3.31 0.28 1.11
CA ARG A 86 2.11 -0.04 1.89
C ARG A 86 0.84 0.05 1.06
N LEU A 87 0.69 1.10 0.27
CA LEU A 87 -0.50 1.27 -0.58
C LEU A 87 -0.48 0.43 -1.85
N SER A 88 0.69 -0.06 -2.27
CA SER A 88 0.80 -1.02 -3.38
C SER A 88 0.31 -2.43 -2.99
N ILE A 89 0.38 -2.78 -1.70
CA ILE A 89 -0.02 -4.10 -1.19
C ILE A 89 -1.43 -4.04 -0.57
N ILE A 90 -1.77 -2.95 0.10
CA ILE A 90 -2.97 -2.85 0.94
C ILE A 90 -3.99 -1.93 0.30
N GLY A 91 -5.15 -2.49 -0.04
CA GLY A 91 -6.21 -1.79 -0.75
C GLY A 91 -6.99 -0.75 0.07
N SER A 92 -6.68 -0.54 1.36
CA SER A 92 -7.38 0.41 2.23
C SER A 92 -6.43 1.42 2.87
N ALA A 93 -6.33 2.59 2.24
CA ALA A 93 -5.51 3.70 2.73
C ALA A 93 -5.95 4.25 4.10
N PRO A 94 -7.26 4.42 4.41
CA PRO A 94 -7.68 4.87 5.74
C PRO A 94 -7.24 3.92 6.85
N ALA A 95 -7.29 2.61 6.59
CA ALA A 95 -6.84 1.62 7.56
C ALA A 95 -5.31 1.68 7.76
N GLU A 96 -4.54 2.03 6.73
CA GLU A 96 -3.09 2.21 6.83
C GLU A 96 -2.74 3.45 7.65
N LEU A 97 -3.42 4.56 7.40
CA LEU A 97 -3.26 5.80 8.16
C LEU A 97 -3.62 5.59 9.64
N ALA A 98 -4.71 4.89 9.94
CA ALA A 98 -5.09 4.56 11.31
C ALA A 98 -4.02 3.73 12.03
N ALA A 99 -3.42 2.75 11.35
CA ALA A 99 -2.35 1.94 11.93
C ALA A 99 -1.07 2.74 12.19
N ALA A 100 -0.70 3.63 11.27
CA ALA A 100 0.41 4.54 11.47
C ALA A 100 0.17 5.45 12.68
N ALA A 101 -1.04 6.02 12.79
CA ALA A 101 -1.41 6.85 13.92
C ALA A 101 -1.40 6.10 15.26
N MET A 102 -1.86 4.85 15.28
CA MET A 102 -1.78 4.00 16.49
C MET A 102 -0.34 3.74 16.92
N GLY A 103 0.58 3.52 15.98
CA GLY A 103 2.00 3.32 16.30
C GLY A 103 2.67 4.57 16.87
N ALA A 104 2.30 5.76 16.38
CA ALA A 104 2.71 7.03 16.97
C ALA A 104 2.14 7.22 18.38
N GLN A 105 0.84 6.93 18.55
CA GLN A 105 0.14 7.06 19.82
C GLN A 105 0.69 6.10 20.89
N ALA A 106 1.12 4.90 20.49
CA ALA A 106 1.81 3.96 21.38
C ALA A 106 3.12 4.53 21.95
N MET A 107 3.75 5.46 21.24
CA MET A 107 4.93 6.21 21.71
C MET A 107 4.57 7.50 22.44
N GLY A 108 3.29 7.76 22.69
CA GLY A 108 2.80 8.95 23.39
C GLY A 108 2.85 10.23 22.56
N VAL A 109 3.04 10.14 21.23
CA VAL A 109 3.13 11.29 20.33
C VAL A 109 2.01 11.28 19.29
N GLU A 110 1.57 12.47 18.88
CA GLU A 110 0.61 12.61 17.79
C GLU A 110 1.30 12.40 16.44
N PHE A 111 0.62 11.72 15.51
CA PHE A 111 1.13 11.43 14.18
C PHE A 111 1.37 12.71 13.38
N GLY A 112 2.61 12.92 12.91
CA GLY A 112 2.99 14.13 12.17
C GLY A 112 3.25 15.36 13.05
N SER A 113 3.23 15.22 14.38
CA SER A 113 3.61 16.29 15.30
C SER A 113 5.10 16.63 15.23
N PRO A 114 5.52 17.83 15.69
CA PRO A 114 6.95 18.17 15.80
C PRO A 114 7.77 17.24 16.70
N GLN A 115 7.11 16.51 17.60
CA GLN A 115 7.71 15.53 18.51
C GLN A 115 7.88 14.15 17.86
N TYR A 116 7.42 13.97 16.61
CA TYR A 116 7.55 12.73 15.87
C TYR A 116 9.01 12.47 15.48
N ASP A 117 9.64 11.53 16.18
CA ASP A 117 11.04 11.17 16.03
C ASP A 117 11.23 9.83 15.28
N VAL A 118 12.47 9.38 15.16
CA VAL A 118 12.80 8.10 14.50
C VAL A 118 12.16 6.90 15.21
N THR A 119 11.96 6.99 16.53
CA THR A 119 11.34 5.92 17.33
C THR A 119 9.84 5.82 17.05
N ALA A 120 9.14 6.94 17.02
CA ALA A 120 7.72 7.03 16.64
C ALA A 120 7.51 6.61 15.17
N PHE A 121 8.44 6.98 14.29
CA PHE A 121 8.47 6.49 12.92
C PHE A 121 8.59 4.97 12.86
N ALA A 122 9.59 4.38 13.51
CA ALA A 122 9.80 2.94 13.52
C ALA A 122 8.60 2.18 14.11
N SER A 123 8.02 2.68 15.21
CA SER A 123 6.80 2.13 15.81
C SER A 123 5.65 2.13 14.80
N SER A 124 5.40 3.26 14.13
CA SER A 124 4.35 3.38 13.11
C SER A 124 4.55 2.40 11.96
N VAL A 125 5.77 2.26 11.44
CA VAL A 125 6.10 1.31 10.37
C VAL A 125 5.89 -0.14 10.82
N TRP A 126 6.27 -0.48 12.06
CA TRP A 126 6.03 -1.81 12.63
C TRP A 126 4.54 -2.10 12.82
N THR A 127 3.77 -1.16 13.39
CA THR A 127 2.33 -1.31 13.58
C THR A 127 1.62 -1.52 12.25
N MET A 128 1.97 -0.75 11.22
CA MET A 128 1.47 -0.97 9.87
C MET A 128 1.83 -2.38 9.39
N THR A 129 3.09 -2.78 9.49
CA THR A 129 3.55 -4.09 9.01
C THR A 129 2.84 -5.26 9.69
N LEU A 130 2.76 -5.25 11.02
CA LEU A 130 2.07 -6.26 11.82
C LEU A 130 0.58 -6.33 11.53
N LYS A 131 -0.07 -5.17 11.37
CA LYS A 131 -1.47 -5.09 10.94
C LYS A 131 -1.68 -5.89 9.65
N GLY A 132 -0.82 -5.71 8.65
CA GLY A 132 -0.91 -6.45 7.38
C GLY A 132 -0.81 -7.97 7.57
N GLY A 133 0.04 -8.45 8.48
CA GLY A 133 0.17 -9.87 8.80
C GLY A 133 -1.02 -10.47 9.56
N LEU A 134 -1.68 -9.68 10.42
CA LEU A 134 -2.85 -10.11 11.19
C LEU A 134 -4.13 -10.25 10.35
N TYR A 135 -4.31 -9.42 9.31
CA TYR A 135 -5.50 -9.50 8.43
C TYR A 135 -5.43 -10.60 7.36
N HIS A 136 -4.23 -11.10 7.04
CA HIS A 136 -4.03 -12.18 6.05
C HIS A 136 -3.77 -13.55 6.70
N GLY A 137 -3.88 -13.62 8.03
CA GLY A 137 -3.58 -14.80 8.84
C GLY A 137 -4.80 -15.44 9.49
N PHE A 138 -5.94 -15.55 8.78
CA PHE A 138 -7.03 -16.50 9.05
C PHE A 138 -7.83 -16.74 7.77
#